data_AF-A0A0A2VDE6-F1
#
_entry.id   AF-A0A0A2VDE6-F1
#
_cell.length_a   1.000
_cell.length_b   1.000
_cell.length_c   1.000
_cell.angle_alpha   90.00
_cell.angle_beta   90.00
_cell.angle_gamma   90.00
#
_symmetry.space_group_name_H-M   'P 1'
#
loop_
_entity.id
_entity.type
_entity.pdbx_description
1 polymer ?
#
loop_
_entity_poly.entity_id
_entity_poly.type
_entity_poly.pdbx_seq_one_letter_code
_entity_poly.pdbx_strand_id
1 'polypeptide(L)'
;MASRTIQVGHLDVRVTAQPLTQAAFAPFGDVVGNPRPDVLPTAYSHHAATLPANAAPANQGFAIQYRQASRLANLYSSAPSGGPGSPMLSVFVCAARPLSSSSSSSSSSSSSRRHAEFVVCHLERHPFTTQTFTPLASSASLYLVIVAPSLPPSEADADMPVADGTTTTTTTPGRGLPNLKELRAFVGTRSQAVTYGAGTWHAPMVVLGPPGTTLDFVVTQFASGVAEEDCQLLEFEAKGRPEPQLRVQIPVPNTSTRENL
;
A
#
# COMPACT_ATOMS: atom_id res chain seq x y z
N MET A 1 14.35 7.58 -8.82
CA MET A 1 13.05 8.24 -8.67
C MET A 1 13.04 9.50 -9.52
N ALA A 2 12.01 9.66 -10.34
CA ALA A 2 11.68 10.91 -11.02
C ALA A 2 10.46 11.54 -10.32
N SER A 3 10.47 12.85 -10.07
CA SER A 3 9.38 13.56 -9.40
C SER A 3 8.66 14.55 -10.33
N ARG A 4 7.35 14.72 -10.12
CA ARG A 4 6.51 15.68 -10.85
C ARG A 4 5.49 16.33 -9.90
N THR A 5 5.37 17.65 -9.97
CA THR A 5 4.36 18.39 -9.21
C THR A 5 3.03 18.42 -9.97
N ILE A 6 1.93 18.15 -9.27
CA ILE A 6 0.57 18.14 -9.80
C ILE A 6 -0.28 19.14 -9.01
N GLN A 7 -0.87 20.10 -9.73
CA GLN A 7 -1.81 21.05 -9.13
C GLN A 7 -3.18 20.40 -8.96
N VAL A 8 -3.62 20.21 -7.72
CA VAL A 8 -4.93 19.64 -7.39
C VAL A 8 -6.00 20.71 -7.12
N GLY A 9 -5.60 21.99 -7.08
CA GLY A 9 -6.51 23.14 -7.00
C GLY A 9 -7.45 23.08 -5.80
N HIS A 10 -8.77 23.10 -6.07
CA HIS A 10 -9.82 23.04 -5.06
C HIS A 10 -10.38 21.63 -4.83
N LEU A 11 -9.73 20.60 -5.35
CA LEU A 11 -10.15 19.22 -5.11
C LEU A 11 -10.12 18.91 -3.61
N ASP A 12 -11.29 18.55 -3.07
CA ASP A 12 -11.46 18.10 -1.69
C ASP A 12 -11.91 16.64 -1.71
N VAL A 13 -11.03 15.74 -1.28
CA VAL A 13 -11.28 14.31 -1.20
C VAL A 13 -11.06 13.88 0.24
N ARG A 14 -12.03 13.13 0.75
CA ARG A 14 -11.96 12.53 2.08
C ARG A 14 -12.36 11.06 2.00
N VAL A 15 -11.45 10.18 2.41
CA VAL A 15 -11.69 8.74 2.44
C VAL A 15 -11.50 8.20 3.87
N THR A 16 -12.39 7.33 4.31
CA THR A 16 -12.21 6.61 5.58
C THR A 16 -11.43 5.33 5.35
N ALA A 17 -10.35 5.13 6.11
CA ALA A 17 -9.54 3.92 6.05
C ALA A 17 -10.33 2.71 6.56
N GLN A 18 -10.25 1.60 5.83
CA GLN A 18 -10.88 0.32 6.17
C GLN A 18 -9.83 -0.68 6.67
N PRO A 19 -10.18 -1.78 7.34
CA PRO A 19 -9.22 -2.85 7.62
C PRO A 19 -8.62 -3.41 6.31
N LEU A 20 -7.30 -3.60 6.28
CA LEU A 20 -6.62 -4.21 5.12
C LEU A 20 -7.02 -5.68 5.01
N THR A 21 -7.61 -6.06 3.88
CA THR A 21 -7.97 -7.44 3.55
C THR A 21 -7.59 -7.75 2.10
N GLN A 22 -7.27 -9.00 1.79
CA GLN A 22 -6.99 -9.41 0.40
C GLN A 22 -8.15 -9.04 -0.53
N ALA A 23 -9.40 -9.29 -0.13
CA ALA A 23 -10.57 -9.05 -0.97
C ALA A 23 -10.73 -7.56 -1.35
N ALA A 24 -10.55 -6.65 -0.39
CA ALA A 24 -10.68 -5.22 -0.64
C ALA A 24 -9.47 -4.63 -1.39
N PHE A 25 -8.30 -5.24 -1.25
CA PHE A 25 -7.04 -4.78 -1.85
C PHE A 25 -6.70 -5.43 -3.19
N ALA A 26 -7.36 -6.53 -3.57
CA ALA A 26 -7.11 -7.29 -4.79
C ALA A 26 -6.96 -6.48 -6.10
N PRO A 27 -7.67 -5.35 -6.31
CA PRO A 27 -7.48 -4.51 -7.49
C PRO A 27 -6.11 -3.81 -7.58
N PHE A 28 -5.40 -3.68 -6.46
CA PHE A 28 -4.17 -2.89 -6.32
C PHE A 28 -2.94 -3.78 -6.06
N GLY A 29 -3.14 -5.05 -5.73
CA GLY A 29 -2.07 -5.97 -5.39
C GLY A 29 -2.53 -7.07 -4.45
N ASP A 30 -1.64 -7.49 -3.55
CA ASP A 30 -1.84 -8.63 -2.66
C ASP A 30 -1.51 -8.26 -1.21
N VAL A 31 -2.20 -8.90 -0.27
CA VAL A 31 -1.99 -8.85 1.17
C VAL A 31 -1.47 -10.22 1.59
N VAL A 32 -0.24 -10.25 2.10
CA VAL A 32 0.43 -11.50 2.49
C VAL A 32 0.38 -11.64 4.00
N GLY A 33 -0.10 -12.78 4.48
CA GLY A 33 -0.13 -13.12 5.90
C GLY A 33 -0.46 -14.60 6.08
N ASN A 34 -0.57 -15.05 7.33
CA ASN A 34 -1.09 -16.40 7.59
C ASN A 34 -2.62 -16.41 7.38
N PRO A 35 -3.17 -17.13 6.39
CA PRO A 35 -4.61 -17.15 6.13
C PRO A 35 -5.39 -17.97 7.15
N ARG A 36 -4.72 -18.83 7.94
CA ARG A 36 -5.32 -19.67 9.00
C ARG A 36 -4.45 -19.64 10.25
N PRO A 37 -4.40 -18.49 10.96
CA PRO A 37 -3.62 -18.35 12.18
C PRO A 37 -4.15 -19.24 13.32
N ASP A 38 -5.38 -19.74 13.20
CA ASP A 38 -6.03 -20.67 14.12
C ASP A 38 -5.57 -22.13 13.95
N VAL A 39 -4.92 -22.48 12.83
CA VAL A 39 -4.52 -23.87 12.54
C VAL A 39 -3.04 -24.07 12.83
N LEU A 40 -2.74 -24.95 13.78
CA LEU A 40 -1.37 -25.42 14.01
C LEU A 40 -0.92 -26.35 12.87
N PRO A 41 0.34 -26.27 12.40
CA PRO A 41 0.85 -27.17 11.36
C PRO A 41 0.68 -28.66 11.66
N THR A 42 0.87 -29.05 12.92
CA THR A 42 0.70 -30.44 13.38
C THR A 42 -0.74 -30.95 13.28
N ALA A 43 -1.71 -30.06 13.10
CA ALA A 43 -3.12 -30.38 12.89
C ALA A 43 -3.54 -30.32 11.41
N TYR A 44 -2.61 -30.19 10.46
CA TYR A 44 -2.91 -30.02 9.03
C TYR A 44 -3.91 -31.06 8.50
N SER A 45 -3.70 -32.35 8.80
CA SER A 45 -4.55 -33.44 8.31
C SER A 45 -6.03 -33.29 8.70
N HIS A 46 -6.30 -32.75 9.89
CA HIS A 46 -7.67 -32.49 10.37
C HIS A 46 -8.32 -31.28 9.70
N HIS A 47 -7.52 -30.34 9.19
CA HIS A 47 -8.00 -29.10 8.61
C HIS A 47 -7.84 -28.99 7.11
N ALA A 48 -7.20 -29.96 6.44
CA ALA A 48 -6.81 -29.90 5.04
C ALA A 48 -7.93 -29.46 4.09
N ALA A 49 -9.17 -29.94 4.31
CA ALA A 49 -10.34 -29.59 3.49
C ALA A 49 -10.80 -28.12 3.63
N THR A 50 -10.37 -27.42 4.69
CA THR A 50 -10.73 -26.03 4.99
C THR A 50 -9.57 -25.05 4.76
N LEU A 51 -8.39 -25.56 4.40
CA LEU A 51 -7.23 -24.72 4.09
C LEU A 51 -7.35 -24.21 2.63
N PRO A 52 -6.77 -23.03 2.34
CA PRO A 52 -6.62 -22.57 0.96
C PRO A 52 -5.94 -23.61 0.06
N ALA A 53 -6.33 -23.68 -1.21
CA ALA A 53 -5.83 -24.69 -2.16
C ALA A 53 -4.30 -24.64 -2.39
N ASN A 54 -3.66 -23.51 -2.07
CA ASN A 54 -2.21 -23.34 -2.16
C ASN A 54 -1.45 -23.82 -0.90
N ALA A 55 -2.15 -24.32 0.12
CA ALA A 55 -1.57 -24.83 1.36
C ALA A 55 -1.03 -26.26 1.18
N ALA A 56 0.22 -26.48 1.56
CA ALA A 56 0.85 -27.81 1.59
C ALA A 56 1.54 -28.05 2.93
N PRO A 57 1.52 -29.28 3.48
CA PRO A 57 2.33 -29.60 4.64
C PRO A 57 3.81 -29.58 4.22
N ALA A 58 4.66 -29.05 5.08
CA ALA A 58 6.09 -28.95 4.89
C ALA A 58 6.82 -29.32 6.20
N ASN A 59 8.15 -29.43 6.13
CA ASN A 59 9.02 -29.73 7.30
C ASN A 59 8.49 -30.90 8.14
N GLN A 60 8.23 -32.04 7.48
CA GLN A 60 7.75 -33.26 8.14
C GLN A 60 6.46 -33.06 8.97
N GLY A 61 5.59 -32.12 8.57
CA GLY A 61 4.31 -31.83 9.25
C GLY A 61 4.39 -30.72 10.31
N PHE A 62 5.55 -30.07 10.47
CA PHE A 62 5.73 -28.95 11.41
C PHE A 62 5.62 -27.57 10.74
N ALA A 63 5.34 -27.51 9.44
CA ALA A 63 5.03 -26.26 8.75
C ALA A 63 3.85 -26.43 7.79
N ILE A 64 3.13 -25.33 7.57
CA ILE A 64 2.19 -25.19 6.44
C ILE A 64 2.82 -24.16 5.50
N GLN A 65 3.10 -24.58 4.27
CA GLN A 65 3.56 -23.69 3.22
C GLN A 65 2.35 -23.22 2.40
N TYR A 66 2.10 -21.90 2.40
CA TYR A 66 1.15 -21.27 1.48
C TYR A 66 1.90 -20.80 0.24
N ARG A 67 1.81 -21.57 -0.84
CA ARG A 67 2.55 -21.30 -2.09
C ARG A 67 1.94 -20.11 -2.82
N GLN A 68 2.75 -19.33 -3.54
CA GLN A 68 2.27 -18.18 -4.34
C GLN A 68 1.40 -17.20 -3.52
N ALA A 69 1.87 -16.83 -2.33
CA ALA A 69 1.13 -15.93 -1.44
C ALA A 69 1.02 -14.48 -1.96
N SER A 70 1.78 -14.13 -3.00
CA SER A 70 1.73 -12.85 -3.72
C SER A 70 2.17 -13.04 -5.17
N ARG A 71 1.67 -12.20 -6.07
CA ARG A 71 2.05 -12.16 -7.49
C ARG A 71 3.19 -11.16 -7.70
N LEU A 72 4.43 -11.64 -7.70
CA LEU A 72 5.60 -10.81 -7.97
C LEU A 72 5.78 -10.55 -9.47
N ALA A 73 6.17 -9.33 -9.84
CA ALA A 73 6.42 -8.97 -11.24
C ALA A 73 7.76 -8.22 -11.42
N ASN A 74 8.51 -8.66 -12.43
CA ASN A 74 9.64 -7.95 -13.03
C ASN A 74 9.32 -7.75 -14.51
N LEU A 75 9.00 -6.50 -14.88
CA LEU A 75 8.59 -6.12 -16.22
C LEU A 75 9.63 -5.21 -16.91
N TYR A 76 10.84 -5.07 -16.36
CA TYR A 76 11.86 -4.18 -16.92
C TYR A 76 12.33 -4.60 -18.32
N SER A 77 12.12 -5.86 -18.73
CA SER A 77 12.33 -6.29 -20.11
C SER A 77 11.48 -5.52 -21.14
N SER A 78 10.37 -4.90 -20.72
CA SER A 78 9.54 -3.99 -21.53
C SER A 78 9.86 -2.51 -21.31
N ALA A 79 10.84 -2.18 -20.46
CA ALA A 79 11.21 -0.81 -20.19
C ALA A 79 12.04 -0.20 -21.33
N PRO A 80 11.95 1.12 -21.58
CA PRO A 80 12.71 1.79 -22.63
C PRO A 80 14.23 1.61 -22.54
N SER A 81 14.79 1.48 -21.33
CA SER A 81 16.21 1.24 -21.11
C SER A 81 16.70 -0.13 -21.60
N GLY A 82 15.79 -1.09 -21.80
CA GLY A 82 16.12 -2.47 -22.20
C GLY A 82 16.85 -3.29 -21.11
N GLY A 83 16.95 -2.79 -19.89
CA GLY A 83 17.62 -3.47 -18.77
C GLY A 83 16.76 -4.60 -18.15
N PRO A 84 17.36 -5.69 -17.63
CA PRO A 84 16.59 -6.85 -17.14
C PRO A 84 15.93 -6.65 -15.76
N GLY A 85 16.20 -5.55 -15.05
CA GLY A 85 15.76 -5.33 -13.67
C GLY A 85 16.39 -6.31 -12.68
N SER A 86 17.17 -5.81 -11.72
CA SER A 86 17.79 -6.64 -10.69
C SER A 86 16.90 -6.74 -9.45
N PRO A 87 16.82 -7.92 -8.78
CA PRO A 87 16.13 -8.02 -7.50
C PRO A 87 16.83 -7.14 -6.47
N MET A 88 16.03 -6.42 -5.69
CA MET A 88 16.46 -5.48 -4.67
C MET A 88 15.78 -5.82 -3.35
N LEU A 89 16.58 -5.89 -2.29
CA LEU A 89 16.11 -6.00 -0.92
C LEU A 89 16.63 -4.80 -0.13
N SER A 90 15.75 -4.14 0.60
CA SER A 90 16.06 -2.96 1.41
C SER A 90 15.37 -3.04 2.76
N VAL A 91 15.87 -2.28 3.73
CA VAL A 91 15.22 -2.12 5.03
C VAL A 91 14.80 -0.66 5.18
N PHE A 92 13.52 -0.46 5.50
CA PHE A 92 12.94 0.85 5.74
C PHE A 92 12.58 0.93 7.23
N VAL A 93 13.19 1.85 7.96
CA VAL A 93 12.83 2.15 9.36
C VAL A 93 11.94 3.39 9.33
N CYS A 94 10.64 3.20 9.55
CA CYS A 94 9.66 4.27 9.36
C CYS A 94 9.11 4.74 10.71
N ALA A 95 9.29 6.03 11.03
CA ALA A 95 8.68 6.64 12.21
C ALA A 95 7.18 6.84 12.03
N ALA A 96 6.43 6.74 13.13
CA ALA A 96 5.01 7.06 13.16
C ALA A 96 4.77 8.51 12.72
N ARG A 97 3.79 8.70 11.82
CA ARG A 97 3.49 9.99 11.21
C ARG A 97 2.53 10.80 12.10
N PRO A 98 2.71 12.13 12.20
CA PRO A 98 1.78 12.97 12.94
C PRO A 98 0.39 12.97 12.28
N LEU A 99 -0.66 12.86 13.11
CA LEU A 99 -2.05 12.89 12.67
C LEU A 99 -2.78 14.09 13.27
N SER A 100 -3.66 14.72 12.50
CA SER A 100 -4.55 15.77 13.01
C SER A 100 -5.79 15.16 13.66
N SER A 101 -6.27 15.73 14.77
CA SER A 101 -7.53 15.31 15.37
C SER A 101 -8.72 16.03 14.71
N SER A 102 -9.66 15.27 14.16
CA SER A 102 -10.91 15.85 13.65
C SER A 102 -11.93 15.92 14.77
N SER A 103 -12.03 17.09 15.42
CA SER A 103 -13.15 17.40 16.32
C SER A 103 -14.29 17.92 15.46
N SER A 104 -15.27 17.08 15.14
CA SER A 104 -16.49 17.56 14.48
C SER A 104 -17.23 18.50 15.44
N SER A 105 -17.08 19.82 15.24
CA SER A 105 -17.79 20.90 15.94
C SER A 105 -19.25 21.00 15.49
N SER A 106 -19.97 19.88 15.56
CA SER A 106 -21.41 19.83 15.30
C SER A 106 -22.08 19.29 16.56
N SER A 107 -22.78 20.20 17.22
CA SER A 107 -23.61 20.05 18.42
C SER A 107 -24.79 19.10 18.18
N SER A 108 -24.53 17.83 17.94
CA SER A 108 -25.56 16.80 17.80
C SER A 108 -25.15 15.59 18.63
N SER A 109 -26.04 15.19 19.53
CA SER A 109 -25.96 14.16 20.56
C SER A 109 -25.85 12.71 20.04
N SER A 110 -25.13 12.50 18.94
CA SER A 110 -24.74 11.19 18.43
C SER A 110 -23.28 10.94 18.79
N SER A 111 -22.97 9.73 19.27
CA SER A 111 -21.62 9.25 19.61
C SER A 111 -20.67 9.31 18.40
N SER A 112 -20.17 10.51 18.08
CA SER A 112 -19.28 10.74 16.96
C SER A 112 -18.00 9.95 17.18
N ARG A 113 -17.77 8.94 16.33
CA ARG A 113 -16.50 8.21 16.33
C ARG A 113 -15.40 9.24 16.06
N ARG A 114 -14.43 9.30 16.98
CA ARG A 114 -13.25 10.14 16.77
C ARG A 114 -12.44 9.57 15.62
N HIS A 115 -12.02 10.45 14.72
CA HIS A 115 -11.12 10.11 13.63
C HIS A 115 -9.85 10.93 13.78
N ALA A 116 -8.72 10.27 13.54
CA ALA A 116 -7.48 10.95 13.23
C ALA A 116 -7.43 11.18 11.71
N GLU A 117 -6.77 12.25 11.26
CA GLU A 117 -6.65 12.60 9.86
C GLU A 117 -5.18 12.65 9.42
N PHE A 118 -4.92 12.00 8.29
CA PHE A 118 -3.65 12.08 7.56
C PHE A 118 -3.87 12.81 6.23
N VAL A 119 -3.00 13.77 5.90
CA VAL A 119 -3.05 14.51 4.63
C VAL A 119 -2.14 13.83 3.60
N VAL A 120 -2.69 13.54 2.43
CA VAL A 120 -1.99 12.88 1.32
C VAL A 120 -1.36 13.95 0.43
N CYS A 121 -0.06 14.15 0.58
CA CYS A 121 0.69 15.08 -0.28
C CYS A 121 1.41 14.38 -1.44
N HIS A 122 1.56 13.05 -1.38
CA HIS A 122 2.33 12.30 -2.37
C HIS A 122 1.63 10.99 -2.73
N LEU A 123 1.75 10.62 -4.01
CA LEU A 123 1.58 9.25 -4.48
C LEU A 123 2.77 8.91 -5.38
N GLU A 124 3.20 7.67 -5.35
CA GLU A 124 4.23 7.11 -6.20
C GLU A 124 3.74 5.83 -6.89
N ARG A 125 4.44 5.43 -7.95
CA ARG A 125 4.28 4.10 -8.54
C ARG A 125 5.59 3.54 -9.04
N HIS A 126 5.63 2.22 -9.12
CA HIS A 126 6.72 1.44 -9.70
C HIS A 126 6.22 0.79 -11.00
N PRO A 127 6.41 1.42 -12.18
CA PRO A 127 5.73 1.02 -13.42
C PRO A 127 6.09 -0.38 -13.92
N PHE A 128 7.30 -0.86 -13.61
CA PHE A 128 7.83 -2.13 -14.12
C PHE A 128 8.02 -3.20 -13.05
N THR A 129 7.58 -2.98 -11.82
CA THR A 129 7.77 -3.97 -10.76
C THR A 129 6.71 -3.93 -9.68
N THR A 130 6.45 -5.07 -9.06
CA THR A 130 5.81 -5.10 -7.75
C THR A 130 6.75 -4.62 -6.66
N GLN A 131 6.20 -3.95 -5.65
CA GLN A 131 6.93 -3.60 -4.44
C GLN A 131 6.22 -4.20 -3.24
N THR A 132 6.94 -4.97 -2.43
CA THR A 132 6.40 -5.60 -1.22
C THR A 132 7.02 -4.98 0.02
N PHE A 133 6.20 -4.52 0.94
CA PHE A 133 6.60 -4.11 2.28
C PHE A 133 6.19 -5.18 3.28
N THR A 134 7.17 -5.83 3.89
CA THR A 134 6.97 -6.87 4.92
C THR A 134 7.34 -6.30 6.29
N PRO A 135 6.37 -6.07 7.18
CA PRO A 135 6.67 -5.56 8.51
C PRO A 135 7.59 -6.50 9.28
N LEU A 136 8.57 -5.92 9.98
CA LEU A 136 9.33 -6.55 11.03
C LEU A 136 8.77 -6.10 12.39
N ALA A 137 8.92 -6.95 13.41
CA ALA A 137 8.50 -6.59 14.76
C ALA A 137 9.27 -5.33 15.23
N SER A 138 8.53 -4.29 15.58
CA SER A 138 9.06 -2.99 16.04
C SER A 138 8.10 -2.39 17.08
N SER A 139 8.27 -1.11 17.41
CA SER A 139 7.52 -0.43 18.49
C SER A 139 6.10 -0.03 18.11
N ALA A 140 5.85 0.30 16.84
CA ALA A 140 4.51 0.45 16.27
C ALA A 140 4.00 -0.88 15.69
N SER A 141 2.68 -0.99 15.50
CA SER A 141 2.05 -2.22 14.98
C SER A 141 1.07 -2.01 13.84
N LEU A 142 0.83 -0.75 13.46
CA LEU A 142 -0.14 -0.36 12.45
C LEU A 142 0.53 0.51 11.39
N TYR A 143 0.03 0.40 10.17
CA TYR A 143 0.42 1.27 9.06
C TYR A 143 -0.78 1.53 8.16
N LEU A 144 -0.69 2.59 7.36
CA LEU A 144 -1.71 2.99 6.42
C LEU A 144 -1.23 2.71 5.00
N VAL A 145 -2.06 2.00 4.25
CA VAL A 145 -1.94 1.80 2.81
C VAL A 145 -2.91 2.76 2.14
N ILE A 146 -2.42 3.60 1.23
CA ILE A 146 -3.24 4.53 0.46
C ILE A 146 -2.96 4.25 -1.00
N VAL A 147 -4.00 4.03 -1.79
CA VAL A 147 -3.91 3.66 -3.21
C VAL A 147 -4.93 4.41 -4.04
N ALA A 148 -4.63 4.57 -5.33
CA ALA A 148 -5.57 5.11 -6.30
C ALA A 148 -5.53 4.28 -7.59
N PRO A 149 -6.67 4.06 -8.27
CA PRO A 149 -6.65 3.54 -9.63
C PRO A 149 -6.07 4.58 -10.58
N SER A 150 -5.57 4.15 -11.74
CA SER A 150 -5.15 5.05 -12.81
C SER A 150 -6.35 5.59 -13.58
N LEU A 151 -6.29 6.87 -13.96
CA LEU A 151 -7.15 7.44 -15.00
C LEU A 151 -6.81 6.81 -16.37
N PRO A 152 -7.69 6.94 -17.37
CA PRO A 152 -7.31 6.69 -18.76
C PRO A 152 -6.09 7.54 -19.15
N PRO A 153 -5.20 7.00 -19.99
CA PRO A 153 -4.03 7.76 -20.45
C PRO A 153 -4.41 9.07 -21.17
N SER A 154 -3.56 10.08 -21.04
CA SER A 154 -3.78 11.42 -21.59
C SER A 154 -2.49 12.03 -22.14
N GLU A 155 -2.55 13.25 -22.66
CA GLU A 155 -1.36 14.00 -23.07
C GLU A 155 -0.47 14.39 -21.87
N ALA A 156 -1.06 14.53 -20.68
CA ALA A 156 -0.33 14.94 -19.47
C ALA A 156 0.61 13.85 -18.92
N ASP A 157 0.44 12.61 -19.39
CA ASP A 157 1.23 11.43 -19.00
C ASP A 157 1.89 10.75 -20.20
N ALA A 158 1.90 11.39 -21.38
CA ALA A 158 2.43 10.82 -22.62
C ALA A 158 3.92 10.45 -22.55
N ASP A 159 4.68 11.15 -21.70
CA ASP A 159 6.11 10.95 -21.49
C ASP A 159 6.44 9.91 -20.40
N MET A 160 5.44 9.47 -19.61
CA MET A 160 5.69 8.57 -18.49
C MET A 160 5.80 7.12 -18.96
N PRO A 161 6.96 6.44 -18.77
CA PRO A 161 7.12 5.05 -19.17
C PRO A 161 6.26 4.13 -18.30
N VAL A 162 5.71 3.09 -18.93
CA VAL A 162 4.94 2.02 -18.27
C VAL A 162 5.20 0.69 -18.95
N ALA A 163 5.04 -0.42 -18.23
CA ALA A 163 5.07 -1.74 -18.84
C ALA A 163 3.91 -1.91 -19.83
N ASP A 164 4.18 -2.56 -20.95
CA ASP A 164 3.17 -2.91 -21.95
C ASP A 164 2.02 -3.71 -21.31
N GLY A 165 0.78 -3.26 -21.54
CA GLY A 165 -0.42 -3.75 -20.84
C GLY A 165 -0.83 -5.20 -21.14
N THR A 166 -0.03 -5.96 -21.88
CA THR A 166 -0.35 -7.32 -22.34
C THR A 166 0.84 -8.27 -22.16
N THR A 167 1.16 -8.61 -20.91
CA THR A 167 1.82 -9.89 -20.63
C THR A 167 0.74 -10.92 -20.28
N THR A 168 0.95 -12.19 -20.62
CA THR A 168 -0.09 -13.25 -20.58
C THR A 168 -0.69 -13.54 -19.20
N THR A 169 -0.20 -12.90 -18.14
CA THR A 169 -0.55 -13.21 -16.73
C THR A 169 -0.91 -12.01 -15.87
N THR A 170 -0.76 -10.76 -16.34
CA THR A 170 -0.92 -9.57 -15.48
C THR A 170 -1.35 -8.34 -16.29
N THR A 171 -2.53 -7.78 -15.98
CA THR A 171 -2.98 -6.48 -16.51
C THR A 171 -2.41 -5.37 -15.63
N THR A 172 -1.62 -4.46 -16.22
CA THR A 172 -1.09 -3.29 -15.53
C THR A 172 -2.06 -2.10 -15.63
N PRO A 173 -2.05 -1.14 -14.68
CA PRO A 173 -2.94 0.03 -14.70
C PRO A 173 -2.71 1.03 -15.86
N GLY A 174 -1.67 0.82 -16.68
CA GLY A 174 -1.28 1.77 -17.73
C GLY A 174 -0.65 3.07 -17.19
N ARG A 175 -0.35 4.00 -18.11
CA ARG A 175 0.43 5.21 -17.80
C ARG A 175 -0.35 6.34 -17.12
N GLY A 176 -1.68 6.29 -17.11
CA GLY A 176 -2.50 7.41 -16.61
C GLY A 176 -2.20 7.82 -15.17
N LEU A 177 -2.40 9.11 -14.89
CA LEU A 177 -2.26 9.72 -13.55
C LEU A 177 -3.27 9.13 -12.54
N PRO A 178 -3.04 9.24 -11.22
CA PRO A 178 -3.95 8.67 -10.23
C PRO A 178 -5.32 9.35 -10.26
N ASN A 179 -6.39 8.55 -10.25
CA ASN A 179 -7.74 9.04 -10.05
C ASN A 179 -7.96 9.35 -8.56
N LEU A 180 -7.62 10.57 -8.17
CA LEU A 180 -7.70 11.03 -6.78
C LEU A 180 -9.11 10.97 -6.19
N LYS A 181 -10.16 11.04 -7.02
CA LYS A 181 -11.56 10.91 -6.56
C LYS A 181 -11.91 9.49 -6.11
N GLU A 182 -11.11 8.50 -6.52
CA GLU A 182 -11.27 7.09 -6.18
C GLU A 182 -10.14 6.59 -5.26
N LEU A 183 -9.51 7.51 -4.51
CA LEU A 183 -8.59 7.16 -3.44
C LEU A 183 -9.22 6.14 -2.49
N ARG A 184 -8.45 5.12 -2.14
CA ARG A 184 -8.79 4.14 -1.10
C ARG A 184 -7.70 4.11 -0.06
N ALA A 185 -8.10 3.84 1.17
CA ALA A 185 -7.17 3.71 2.28
C ALA A 185 -7.49 2.49 3.13
N PHE A 186 -6.45 1.84 3.62
CA PHE A 186 -6.54 0.66 4.45
C PHE A 186 -5.59 0.72 5.64
N VAL A 187 -6.04 0.31 6.81
CA VAL A 187 -5.19 0.11 7.99
C VAL A 187 -4.70 -1.34 7.97
N GLY A 188 -3.40 -1.51 7.76
CA GLY A 188 -2.69 -2.78 7.88
C GLY A 188 -2.09 -2.96 9.27
N THR A 189 -1.78 -4.21 9.61
CA THR A 189 -1.14 -4.58 10.88
C THR A 189 0.23 -5.21 10.63
N ARG A 190 1.09 -5.25 11.64
CA ARG A 190 2.43 -5.88 11.56
C ARG A 190 2.44 -7.37 11.16
N SER A 191 1.29 -8.05 11.13
CA SER A 191 1.18 -9.44 10.66
C SER A 191 0.82 -9.56 9.18
N GLN A 192 0.70 -8.43 8.47
CA GLN A 192 0.32 -8.37 7.06
C GLN A 192 1.42 -7.64 6.29
N ALA A 193 2.04 -8.31 5.33
CA ALA A 193 2.79 -7.63 4.28
C ALA A 193 1.82 -7.14 3.20
N VAL A 194 2.20 -6.07 2.51
CA VAL A 194 1.46 -5.54 1.37
C VAL A 194 2.36 -5.58 0.14
N THR A 195 1.87 -6.16 -0.95
CA THR A 195 2.51 -6.12 -2.27
C THR A 195 1.68 -5.23 -3.17
N TYR A 196 2.22 -4.08 -3.60
CA TYR A 196 1.62 -3.28 -4.65
C TYR A 196 1.88 -3.94 -6.02
N GLY A 197 0.84 -4.03 -6.85
CA GLY A 197 0.97 -4.47 -8.23
C GLY A 197 1.80 -3.49 -9.06
N ALA A 198 2.49 -3.98 -10.10
CA ALA A 198 3.27 -3.11 -10.99
C ALA A 198 2.40 -1.99 -11.59
N GLY A 199 2.89 -0.75 -11.48
CA GLY A 199 2.19 0.46 -11.95
C GLY A 199 1.08 0.98 -11.02
N THR A 200 0.81 0.34 -9.88
CA THR A 200 -0.19 0.80 -8.92
C THR A 200 0.25 2.08 -8.25
N TRP A 201 -0.59 3.12 -8.29
CA TRP A 201 -0.38 4.34 -7.52
C TRP A 201 -0.64 4.09 -6.04
N HIS A 202 0.33 4.43 -5.19
CA HIS A 202 0.24 4.30 -3.74
C HIS A 202 1.01 5.41 -3.02
N ALA A 203 0.67 5.70 -1.76
CA ALA A 203 1.44 6.67 -0.98
C ALA A 203 2.74 6.04 -0.45
N PRO A 204 3.82 6.83 -0.28
CA PRO A 204 4.97 6.41 0.52
C PRO A 204 4.53 5.96 1.92
N MET A 205 5.25 5.01 2.52
CA MET A 205 4.82 4.32 3.74
C MET A 205 4.43 5.28 4.89
N VAL A 206 3.27 5.01 5.50
CA VAL A 206 2.71 5.79 6.61
C VAL A 206 2.55 4.88 7.82
N VAL A 207 3.47 4.98 8.78
CA VAL A 207 3.35 4.25 10.07
C VAL A 207 2.41 4.99 11.00
N LEU A 208 1.58 4.22 11.71
CA LEU A 208 0.63 4.73 12.69
C LEU A 208 1.05 4.28 14.09
N GLY A 209 0.97 5.20 15.05
CA GLY A 209 1.32 4.95 16.45
C GLY A 209 1.74 6.22 17.17
N PRO A 210 2.00 6.12 18.48
CA PRO A 210 2.44 7.26 19.28
C PRO A 210 3.73 7.90 18.73
N PRO A 211 3.92 9.22 18.90
CA PRO A 211 5.16 9.89 18.51
C PRO A 211 6.40 9.20 19.09
N GLY A 212 7.43 9.02 18.25
CA GLY A 212 8.67 8.34 18.64
C GLY A 212 8.66 6.82 18.45
N THR A 213 7.53 6.23 18.03
CA THR A 213 7.49 4.81 17.62
C THR A 213 7.87 4.63 16.14
N THR A 214 8.27 3.41 15.80
CA THR A 214 8.69 3.00 14.46
C THR A 214 8.06 1.67 14.07
N LEU A 215 7.83 1.49 12.77
CA LEU A 215 7.61 0.17 12.17
C LEU A 215 8.62 -0.02 11.05
N ASP A 216 9.32 -1.14 11.10
CA ASP A 216 10.41 -1.46 10.22
C ASP A 216 9.89 -2.40 9.13
N PHE A 217 10.37 -2.28 7.90
CA PHE A 217 9.94 -3.10 6.78
C PHE A 217 11.13 -3.67 6.03
N VAL A 218 11.09 -4.97 5.75
CA VAL A 218 11.86 -5.53 4.63
C VAL A 218 11.09 -5.21 3.36
N VAL A 219 11.75 -4.52 2.43
CA VAL A 219 11.18 -4.11 1.16
C VAL A 219 11.83 -4.91 0.05
N THR A 220 11.02 -5.56 -0.79
CA THR A 220 11.50 -6.30 -1.95
C THR A 220 10.85 -5.77 -3.22
N GLN A 221 11.66 -5.52 -4.24
CA GLN A 221 11.24 -5.08 -5.56
C GLN A 221 12.30 -5.46 -6.60
N PHE A 222 12.09 -5.09 -7.86
CA PHE A 222 13.15 -5.08 -8.87
C PHE A 222 13.53 -3.64 -9.22
N ALA A 223 14.78 -3.38 -9.62
CA ALA A 223 15.21 -2.07 -10.09
C ALA A 223 16.14 -2.18 -11.31
N SER A 224 15.95 -1.28 -12.27
CA SER A 224 16.85 -1.07 -13.40
C SER A 224 18.02 -0.14 -13.07
N GLY A 225 17.85 0.73 -12.09
CA GLY A 225 18.74 1.87 -11.83
C GLY A 225 18.35 3.14 -12.60
N VAL A 226 17.35 3.09 -13.47
CA VAL A 226 16.85 4.24 -14.23
C VAL A 226 15.74 4.92 -13.43
N ALA A 227 15.94 6.19 -13.12
CA ALA A 227 15.15 6.90 -12.11
C ALA A 227 13.62 6.89 -12.36
N GLU A 228 13.19 7.09 -13.61
CA GLU A 228 11.78 7.19 -14.02
C GLU A 228 11.12 5.83 -14.30
N GLU A 229 11.92 4.81 -14.58
CA GLU A 229 11.45 3.42 -14.71
C GLU A 229 11.32 2.77 -13.32
N ASP A 230 12.21 3.14 -12.39
CA ASP A 230 12.22 2.58 -11.06
C ASP A 230 11.14 3.17 -10.16
N CYS A 231 10.90 4.48 -10.19
CA CYS A 231 9.87 5.11 -9.36
C CYS A 231 9.44 6.47 -9.92
N GLN A 232 8.14 6.64 -10.09
CA GLN A 232 7.51 7.89 -10.50
C GLN A 232 6.77 8.47 -9.29
N LEU A 233 7.28 9.59 -8.76
CA LEU A 233 6.72 10.29 -7.61
C LEU A 233 5.91 11.50 -8.07
N LEU A 234 4.69 11.62 -7.57
CA LEU A 234 3.86 12.80 -7.71
C LEU A 234 3.77 13.54 -6.38
N GLU A 235 3.99 14.85 -6.42
CA GLU A 235 3.75 15.77 -5.33
C GLU A 235 2.48 16.59 -5.63
N PHE A 236 1.55 16.66 -4.69
CA PHE A 236 0.30 17.40 -4.87
C PHE A 236 0.36 18.76 -4.19
N GLU A 237 0.12 19.80 -5.00
CA GLU A 237 0.03 21.17 -4.53
C GLU A 237 -1.38 21.73 -4.71
N ALA A 238 -1.81 22.57 -3.78
CA ALA A 238 -3.04 23.34 -3.88
C ALA A 238 -2.71 24.83 -3.90
N LYS A 239 -2.79 25.44 -5.08
CA LYS A 239 -2.53 26.88 -5.25
C LYS A 239 -3.29 27.72 -4.22
N GLY A 240 -2.56 28.54 -3.46
CA GLY A 240 -3.11 29.41 -2.42
C GLY A 240 -3.40 28.72 -1.08
N ARG A 241 -2.92 27.49 -0.88
CA ARG A 241 -3.01 26.75 0.39
C ARG A 241 -1.66 26.10 0.71
N PRO A 242 -1.34 25.92 2.00
CA PRO A 242 -0.10 25.24 2.40
C PRO A 242 -0.12 23.74 2.09
N GLU A 243 -1.30 23.11 2.00
CA GLU A 243 -1.46 21.67 1.79
C GLU A 243 -2.66 21.35 0.89
N PRO A 244 -2.62 20.22 0.15
CA PRO A 244 -3.77 19.72 -0.60
C PRO A 244 -4.90 19.25 0.33
N GLN A 245 -6.14 19.24 -0.17
CA GLN A 245 -7.30 18.72 0.55
C GLN A 245 -7.57 17.25 0.21
N LEU A 246 -6.54 16.41 0.29
CA LEU A 246 -6.66 14.96 0.14
C LEU A 246 -6.46 14.33 1.51
N ARG A 247 -7.53 13.84 2.15
CA ARG A 247 -7.53 13.44 3.55
C ARG A 247 -7.95 11.98 3.72
N VAL A 248 -7.18 11.25 4.54
CA VAL A 248 -7.56 9.94 5.03
C VAL A 248 -8.01 10.05 6.48
N GLN A 249 -9.24 9.64 6.76
CA GLN A 249 -9.77 9.50 8.10
C GLN A 249 -9.48 8.10 8.63
N ILE A 250 -8.78 8.03 9.75
CA ILE A 250 -8.39 6.79 10.42
C ILE A 250 -9.34 6.62 11.62
N PRO A 251 -10.18 5.57 11.63
CA PRO A 251 -11.05 5.29 12.76
C PRO A 251 -10.23 5.05 14.04
N VAL A 252 -10.49 5.83 15.10
CA VAL A 252 -9.85 5.62 16.41
C VAL A 252 -10.81 4.79 17.27
N PRO A 253 -10.39 3.63 17.81
CA PRO A 253 -11.22 2.86 18.74
C PRO A 253 -11.59 3.70 19.97
N ASN A 254 -12.84 3.59 20.44
CA ASN A 254 -13.31 4.28 21.64
C ASN A 254 -12.77 3.69 22.96
N THR A 255 -11.85 2.72 22.90
CA THR A 255 -11.27 2.09 24.08
C THR A 255 -10.20 2.99 24.71
N SER A 256 -10.20 3.06 26.04
CA SER A 256 -9.35 3.91 26.89
C SER A 256 -7.84 3.66 26.80
N THR A 257 -7.37 2.76 25.94
CA THR A 257 -5.94 2.54 25.64
C THR A 257 -5.48 3.44 24.51
N ARG A 258 -5.01 4.63 24.87
CA ARG A 258 -4.26 5.58 24.01
C ARG A 258 -2.92 5.03 23.46
N GLU A 259 -2.60 3.76 23.70
CA GLU A 259 -1.27 3.19 23.47
C GLU A 259 -1.05 2.67 22.04
N ASN A 260 -2.10 2.57 21.22
CA ASN A 260 -2.03 1.87 19.91
C ASN A 260 -2.15 2.77 18.67
N LEU A 261 -2.37 4.08 18.82
CA LEU A 261 -2.50 5.03 17.70
C LEU A 261 -1.86 6.38 18.04
#